data_AF-A0A8S2MZW5-F1
#
_entry.id   AF-A0A8S2MZW5-F1
#
_cell.length_a   1.000
_cell.length_b   1.000
_cell.length_c   1.000
_cell.angle_alpha   90.00
_cell.angle_beta   90.00
_cell.angle_gamma   90.00
#
_symmetry.space_group_name_H-M   'P 1'
#
loop_
_entity.id
_entity.type
_entity.pdbx_description
1 polymer ?
#
loop_
_entity_poly.entity_id
_entity_poly.type
_entity_poly.pdbx_seq_one_letter_code
_entity_poly.pdbx_strand_id
1 'polypeptide(L)'
;MAKTNAERMKKYRDKIKKIRTKLTAVDLTKFRLQAKNYQQKCRENKRKRLINIPSVRTFKTHQSFSKTLKKKTAIVFNTIFVVFRADGKRRRFSTFYTVFTSFTAVYAPFSWTWERTSLKFADKLKDDVHNFYVRNDISYQLPGKRDVVVAKENDGRKITYQKRILLNSLRENDELFKEENKNVNLSRSSFAELRSVFVILKAALVHRNCLCFYH
;
A
#
# COMPACT_ATOMS: atom_id res chain seq x y z
N MET A 1 19.82 35.68 12.35
CA MET A 1 18.87 34.54 12.27
C MET A 1 19.28 33.58 11.15
N ALA A 2 19.39 32.28 11.44
CA ALA A 2 19.79 31.29 10.45
C ALA A 2 18.66 31.03 9.43
N LYS A 3 18.95 31.19 8.13
CA LYS A 3 17.97 30.95 7.06
C LYS A 3 17.51 29.50 7.05
N THR A 4 16.21 29.29 6.87
CA THR A 4 15.59 27.96 6.77
C THR A 4 16.12 27.22 5.53
N ASN A 5 16.09 25.89 5.56
CA ASN A 5 16.60 25.07 4.46
C ASN A 5 15.82 25.32 3.16
N ALA A 6 14.52 25.61 3.28
CA ALA A 6 13.65 25.97 2.16
C ALA A 6 14.08 27.27 1.48
N GLU A 7 14.41 28.31 2.24
CA GLU A 7 14.91 29.58 1.72
C GLU A 7 16.26 29.43 1.00
N ARG A 8 17.16 28.60 1.55
CA ARG A 8 18.45 28.30 0.92
C ARG A 8 18.25 27.62 -0.44
N MET A 9 17.33 26.66 -0.51
CA MET A 9 16.99 25.96 -1.76
C MET A 9 16.30 26.88 -2.78
N LYS A 10 15.42 27.79 -2.33
CA LYS A 10 14.79 28.79 -3.20
C LYS A 10 15.85 29.72 -3.81
N LYS A 11 16.73 30.30 -2.98
CA LYS A 11 17.83 31.17 -3.43
C LYS A 11 18.76 30.46 -4.42
N TYR A 12 19.04 29.17 -4.21
CA TYR A 12 19.85 28.36 -5.12
C TYR A 12 19.17 28.16 -6.49
N ARG A 13 17.87 27.83 -6.50
CA ARG A 13 17.08 27.68 -7.73
C ARG A 13 17.04 28.99 -8.53
N ASP A 14 16.83 30.11 -7.85
CA ASP A 14 16.79 31.44 -8.49
C ASP A 14 18.15 31.82 -9.09
N LYS A 15 19.25 31.48 -8.41
CA LYS A 15 20.62 31.68 -8.94
C LYS A 15 20.83 30.86 -10.22
N ILE A 16 20.42 29.59 -10.24
CA ILE A 16 20.50 28.75 -11.45
C ILE A 16 19.64 29.31 -12.59
N LYS A 17 18.43 29.79 -12.29
CA LYS A 17 17.53 30.37 -13.29
C LYS A 17 18.16 31.59 -13.95
N LYS A 18 18.75 32.50 -13.16
CA LYS A 18 19.47 33.69 -13.66
C LYS A 18 20.70 33.35 -14.50
N ILE A 19 21.41 32.26 -14.18
CA ILE A 19 22.55 31.79 -14.99
C ILE A 19 22.03 31.28 -16.34
N ARG A 20 20.97 30.46 -16.34
CA ARG A 20 20.40 29.89 -17.57
C ARG A 20 19.89 30.95 -18.56
N THR A 21 19.29 32.03 -18.06
CA THR A 21 18.77 33.11 -18.93
C THR A 21 19.86 33.94 -19.58
N LYS A 22 21.12 33.82 -19.12
CA LYS A 22 22.27 34.58 -19.65
C LYS A 22 23.16 33.77 -20.61
N LEU A 23 22.86 32.49 -20.84
CA LEU A 23 23.69 31.61 -21.66
C LEU A 23 23.21 31.61 -23.12
N THR A 24 24.16 31.68 -24.05
CA THR A 24 23.90 31.47 -25.48
C THR A 24 23.63 29.99 -25.76
N ALA A 25 23.08 29.65 -26.93
CA ALA A 25 22.69 28.27 -27.26
C ALA A 25 23.85 27.26 -27.15
N VAL A 26 25.07 27.67 -27.55
CA VAL A 26 26.28 26.84 -27.46
C VAL A 26 26.74 26.65 -26.01
N ASP A 27 26.66 27.70 -25.18
CA ASP A 27 27.02 27.59 -23.77
C ASP A 27 26.01 26.75 -22.98
N LEU A 28 24.75 26.72 -23.43
CA LEU A 28 23.67 25.98 -22.81
C LEU A 28 23.84 24.46 -23.01
N THR A 29 24.39 24.02 -24.14
CA THR A 29 24.73 22.60 -24.36
C THR A 29 25.89 22.16 -23.46
N LYS A 30 26.94 22.98 -23.34
CA LYS A 30 28.07 22.75 -22.43
C LYS A 30 27.61 22.67 -20.97
N PHE A 31 26.72 23.57 -20.54
CA PHE A 31 26.13 23.55 -19.20
C PHE A 31 25.31 22.28 -18.94
N ARG A 32 24.49 21.83 -19.91
CA ARG A 32 23.72 20.58 -19.81
C ARG A 32 24.63 19.35 -19.72
N LEU A 33 25.71 19.33 -20.50
CA LEU A 33 26.69 18.24 -20.48
C LEU A 33 27.42 18.17 -19.13
N GLN A 34 27.84 19.32 -18.60
CA GLN A 34 28.47 19.40 -17.27
C GLN A 34 27.53 18.92 -16.15
N ALA A 35 26.23 19.28 -16.22
CA ALA A 35 25.23 18.79 -15.28
C ALA A 35 25.03 17.26 -15.35
N LYS A 36 25.00 16.69 -16.57
CA LYS A 36 24.97 15.24 -16.77
C LYS A 36 26.20 14.56 -16.15
N ASN A 37 27.39 15.08 -16.41
CA ASN A 37 28.65 14.53 -15.88
C ASN A 37 28.67 14.59 -14.34
N TYR A 38 28.21 15.69 -13.74
CA TYR A 38 28.09 15.80 -12.29
C TYR A 38 27.11 14.75 -11.72
N GLN A 39 25.97 14.56 -12.37
CA GLN A 39 24.98 13.56 -11.96
C GLN A 39 25.54 12.14 -12.07
N GLN A 40 26.30 11.84 -13.14
CA GLN A 40 26.97 10.57 -13.32
C GLN A 40 28.01 10.31 -12.23
N LYS A 41 28.88 11.29 -11.95
CA LYS A 41 29.86 11.21 -10.85
C LYS A 41 29.18 10.99 -9.49
N CYS A 42 28.06 11.66 -9.22
CA CYS A 42 27.27 11.43 -8.01
C CYS A 42 26.72 10.00 -7.92
N ARG A 43 26.24 9.43 -9.04
CA ARG A 43 25.75 8.04 -9.10
C ARG A 43 26.89 7.04 -8.90
N GLU A 44 28.05 7.28 -9.50
CA GLU A 44 29.24 6.44 -9.37
C GLU A 44 29.80 6.46 -7.94
N ASN A 45 29.91 7.64 -7.32
CA ASN A 45 30.32 7.75 -5.91
C ASN A 45 29.35 7.01 -4.99
N LYS A 46 28.04 7.09 -5.27
CA LYS A 46 27.03 6.30 -4.52
C LYS A 46 27.23 4.80 -4.72
N ARG A 47 27.53 4.33 -5.95
CA ARG A 47 27.86 2.91 -6.22
C ARG A 47 29.11 2.46 -5.47
N LYS A 48 30.20 3.23 -5.51
CA LYS A 48 31.46 2.94 -4.79
C LYS A 48 31.23 2.85 -3.28
N ARG A 49 30.44 3.76 -2.70
CA ARG A 49 30.04 3.69 -1.29
C ARG A 49 29.25 2.43 -0.95
N LEU A 50 28.43 1.92 -1.87
CA LEU A 50 27.68 0.69 -1.65
C LEU A 50 28.54 -0.58 -1.76
N ILE A 51 29.60 -0.54 -2.58
CA ILE A 51 30.55 -1.66 -2.75
C ILE A 51 31.47 -1.78 -1.52
N ASN A 52 31.84 -0.65 -0.91
CA ASN A 52 32.76 -0.61 0.25
C ASN A 52 32.06 -0.78 1.62
N ILE A 53 30.75 -1.06 1.67
CA ILE A 53 30.08 -1.40 2.93
C ILE A 53 30.30 -2.89 3.17
N PRO A 54 31.06 -3.30 4.20
CA PRO A 54 31.22 -4.71 4.51
C PRO A 54 29.84 -5.33 4.76
N SER A 55 29.65 -6.55 4.24
CA SER A 55 28.43 -7.37 4.33
C SER A 55 28.17 -7.83 5.77
N VAL A 56 28.11 -6.90 6.72
CA VAL A 56 27.59 -7.13 8.06
C VAL A 56 26.16 -6.62 8.07
N ARG A 57 25.25 -7.57 8.26
CA ARG A 57 23.80 -7.46 8.21
C ARG A 57 23.29 -6.15 8.84
N THR A 58 22.37 -5.48 8.17
CA THR A 58 21.10 -4.97 8.74
C THR A 58 20.36 -4.15 7.68
N PHE A 59 19.15 -4.59 7.34
CA PHE A 59 18.19 -3.76 6.64
C PHE A 59 17.83 -2.58 7.55
N LYS A 60 18.48 -1.43 7.38
CA LYS A 60 18.25 -0.25 8.24
C LYS A 60 16.81 0.28 8.22
N THR A 61 16.00 -0.07 7.21
CA THR A 61 14.59 0.33 7.12
C THR A 61 13.75 -0.71 6.36
N HIS A 62 12.48 -0.90 6.74
CA HIS A 62 11.54 -1.82 6.08
C HIS A 62 11.38 -1.55 4.57
N GLN A 63 11.55 -0.29 4.14
CA GLN A 63 11.45 0.12 2.73
C GLN A 63 12.60 -0.37 1.84
N SER A 64 13.77 -0.73 2.40
CA SER A 64 14.90 -1.22 1.60
C SER A 64 14.75 -2.71 1.25
N PHE A 65 14.03 -3.49 2.05
CA PHE A 65 13.75 -4.91 1.79
C PHE A 65 12.91 -5.10 0.53
N SER A 66 11.79 -4.39 0.42
CA SER A 66 10.84 -4.52 -0.71
C SER A 66 11.46 -4.12 -2.06
N LYS A 67 12.40 -3.18 -2.08
CA LYS A 67 13.10 -2.74 -3.30
C LYS A 67 14.14 -3.75 -3.79
N THR A 68 14.67 -4.56 -2.89
CA THR A 68 15.68 -5.58 -3.21
C THR A 68 15.02 -6.83 -3.79
N LEU A 69 13.86 -7.21 -3.26
CA LEU A 69 13.01 -8.27 -3.84
C LEU A 69 12.58 -7.92 -5.27
N LYS A 70 12.07 -6.70 -5.51
CA LYS A 70 11.65 -6.24 -6.85
C LYS A 70 12.77 -6.26 -7.90
N LYS A 71 14.03 -6.06 -7.50
CA LYS A 71 15.17 -6.12 -8.42
C LYS A 71 15.57 -7.55 -8.77
N LYS A 72 15.55 -8.47 -7.79
CA LYS A 72 15.89 -9.88 -8.03
C LYS A 72 14.84 -10.56 -8.90
N THR A 73 13.55 -10.26 -8.69
CA THR A 73 12.48 -10.81 -9.56
C THR A 73 12.55 -10.28 -10.99
N ALA A 74 12.90 -9.01 -11.19
CA ALA A 74 13.03 -8.42 -12.53
C ALA A 74 14.18 -9.03 -13.36
N ILE A 75 15.29 -9.44 -12.71
CA ILE A 75 16.41 -10.09 -13.40
C ILE A 75 16.01 -11.49 -13.89
N VAL A 76 15.31 -12.26 -13.06
CA VAL A 76 14.81 -13.60 -13.40
C VAL A 76 13.79 -13.54 -14.53
N PHE A 77 12.88 -12.55 -14.52
CA PHE A 77 11.92 -12.37 -15.60
C PHE A 77 12.59 -12.00 -16.94
N ASN A 78 13.61 -11.14 -16.92
CA ASN A 78 14.31 -10.74 -18.14
C ASN A 78 15.16 -11.87 -18.74
N THR A 79 15.81 -12.71 -17.93
CA THR A 79 16.55 -13.87 -18.46
C THR A 79 15.60 -14.90 -19.06
N ILE A 80 14.45 -15.16 -18.42
CA ILE A 80 13.39 -16.01 -18.99
C ILE A 80 12.92 -15.42 -20.34
N PHE A 81 12.66 -14.12 -20.40
CA PHE A 81 12.17 -13.47 -21.62
C PHE A 81 13.19 -13.47 -22.78
N VAL A 82 14.49 -13.42 -22.50
CA VAL A 82 15.56 -13.52 -23.50
C VAL A 82 15.65 -14.94 -24.06
N VAL A 83 15.48 -15.97 -23.22
CA VAL A 83 15.43 -17.39 -23.66
C VAL A 83 14.20 -17.65 -24.55
N PHE A 84 13.08 -16.98 -24.30
CA PHE A 84 11.86 -17.09 -25.12
C PHE A 84 11.98 -16.46 -26.53
N ARG A 85 12.99 -15.62 -26.78
CA ARG A 85 13.13 -14.92 -28.06
C ARG A 85 14.04 -15.65 -29.07
N ALA A 86 14.80 -16.65 -28.62
CA ALA A 86 15.86 -17.27 -29.42
C ALA A 86 15.43 -18.49 -30.24
N ASP A 87 14.40 -19.24 -29.85
CA ASP A 87 14.15 -20.55 -30.48
C ASP A 87 12.72 -20.76 -30.99
N GLY A 88 12.68 -21.13 -32.27
CA GLY A 88 11.49 -21.37 -33.06
C GLY A 88 10.57 -22.49 -32.54
N LYS A 89 9.31 -22.29 -32.92
CA LYS A 89 8.09 -23.08 -32.77
C LYS A 89 8.28 -24.62 -32.70
N ARG A 90 7.51 -25.23 -31.77
CA ARG A 90 6.87 -26.57 -31.80
C ARG A 90 7.42 -27.79 -31.03
N ARG A 91 8.39 -27.70 -30.10
CA ARG A 91 8.76 -28.88 -29.27
C ARG A 91 8.92 -28.66 -27.74
N ARG A 92 8.27 -27.67 -27.12
CA ARG A 92 8.57 -27.31 -25.71
C ARG A 92 7.36 -27.11 -24.80
N PHE A 93 6.33 -27.95 -24.88
CA PHE A 93 5.33 -28.03 -23.78
C PHE A 93 5.70 -29.11 -22.76
N SER A 94 6.19 -30.28 -23.23
CA SER A 94 6.57 -31.39 -22.36
C SER A 94 7.81 -31.09 -21.50
N THR A 95 8.90 -30.62 -22.11
CA THR A 95 10.13 -30.24 -21.37
C THR A 95 9.94 -29.02 -20.48
N PHE A 96 8.98 -28.14 -20.81
CA PHE A 96 8.64 -27.00 -19.95
C PHE A 96 7.89 -27.49 -18.70
N TYR A 97 6.97 -28.44 -18.84
CA TYR A 97 6.25 -29.00 -17.69
C TYR A 97 7.19 -29.74 -16.74
N THR A 98 8.14 -30.52 -17.24
CA THR A 98 9.08 -31.29 -16.39
C THR A 98 10.14 -30.42 -15.70
N VAL A 99 10.64 -29.37 -16.36
CA VAL A 99 11.55 -28.40 -15.74
C VAL A 99 10.81 -27.47 -14.77
N PHE A 100 9.56 -27.09 -15.07
CA PHE A 100 8.75 -26.26 -14.19
C PHE A 100 8.25 -27.03 -12.96
N THR A 101 7.88 -28.31 -13.08
CA THR A 101 7.52 -29.15 -11.92
C THR A 101 8.71 -29.44 -11.02
N SER A 102 9.89 -29.69 -11.59
CA SER A 102 11.11 -29.89 -10.77
C SER A 102 11.57 -28.61 -10.06
N PHE A 103 11.37 -27.43 -10.65
CA PHE A 103 11.71 -26.16 -9.99
C PHE A 103 10.66 -25.70 -8.97
N THR A 104 9.36 -25.94 -9.23
CA THR A 104 8.26 -25.66 -8.29
C THR A 104 8.14 -26.68 -7.16
N ALA A 105 8.73 -27.88 -7.29
CA ALA A 105 8.86 -28.82 -6.17
C ALA A 105 9.87 -28.35 -5.12
N VAL A 106 10.93 -27.63 -5.53
CA VAL A 106 11.96 -27.07 -4.61
C VAL A 106 11.50 -25.73 -4.02
N TYR A 107 10.74 -24.96 -4.79
CA TYR A 107 10.05 -23.77 -4.32
C TYR A 107 8.57 -23.98 -4.51
N ALA A 108 7.96 -24.70 -3.57
CA ALA A 108 6.53 -24.55 -3.33
C ALA A 108 6.22 -23.05 -3.43
N PRO A 109 5.16 -22.62 -4.14
CA PRO A 109 4.76 -21.23 -4.09
C PRO A 109 4.48 -20.95 -2.62
N PHE A 110 5.48 -20.40 -1.94
CA PHE A 110 5.33 -19.71 -0.69
C PHE A 110 4.62 -18.42 -1.05
N SER A 111 3.38 -18.57 -1.52
CA SER A 111 2.38 -17.55 -1.44
C SER A 111 2.31 -17.25 0.04
N TRP A 112 3.03 -16.20 0.45
CA TRP A 112 2.57 -15.34 1.53
C TRP A 112 1.21 -14.77 1.09
N THR A 113 0.19 -15.62 1.01
CA THR A 113 -1.10 -15.19 1.52
C THR A 113 -0.81 -15.01 2.99
N TRP A 114 -0.51 -13.77 3.39
CA TRP A 114 -0.80 -13.35 4.75
C TRP A 114 -2.33 -13.43 4.87
N GLU A 115 -2.87 -14.66 4.90
CA GLU A 115 -4.10 -14.92 5.64
C GLU A 115 -3.69 -14.53 7.05
N ARG A 116 -3.99 -13.27 7.40
CA ARG A 116 -4.06 -12.88 8.79
C ARG A 116 -4.92 -13.97 9.39
N THR A 117 -4.31 -14.77 10.23
CA THR A 117 -4.98 -15.70 11.10
C THR A 117 -5.98 -14.82 11.81
N SER A 118 -7.21 -14.77 11.30
CA SER A 118 -8.29 -14.06 11.94
C SER A 118 -8.38 -14.79 13.26
N LEU A 119 -7.87 -14.14 14.32
CA LEU A 119 -7.93 -14.66 15.67
C LEU A 119 -9.35 -15.18 15.83
N LYS A 120 -9.48 -16.48 16.10
CA LYS A 120 -10.79 -17.11 16.21
C LYS A 120 -11.45 -16.54 17.45
N PHE A 121 -12.14 -15.42 17.28
CA PHE A 121 -12.98 -14.82 18.30
C PHE A 121 -14.19 -15.74 18.50
N ALA A 122 -14.66 -15.82 19.74
CA ALA A 122 -15.94 -16.46 20.04
C ALA A 122 -17.03 -15.82 19.17
N ASP A 123 -17.93 -16.63 18.63
CA ASP A 123 -18.94 -16.13 17.70
C ASP A 123 -19.86 -15.10 18.36
N LYS A 124 -20.16 -15.29 19.65
CA LYS A 124 -20.86 -14.30 20.50
C LYS A 124 -20.23 -12.90 20.42
N LEU A 125 -18.90 -12.83 20.49
CA LEU A 125 -18.19 -11.55 20.44
C LEU A 125 -18.29 -10.90 19.06
N LYS A 126 -18.30 -11.69 17.99
CA LYS A 126 -18.49 -11.16 16.62
C LYS A 126 -19.90 -10.61 16.46
N ASP A 127 -20.89 -11.31 17.01
CA ASP A 127 -22.29 -10.89 16.99
C ASP A 127 -22.50 -9.62 17.83
N ASP A 128 -21.87 -9.51 19.00
CA ASP A 128 -21.92 -8.31 19.84
C ASP A 128 -21.32 -7.10 19.12
N VAL A 129 -20.15 -7.28 18.48
CA VAL A 129 -19.51 -6.23 17.68
C VAL A 129 -20.37 -5.87 16.46
N HIS A 130 -20.97 -6.86 15.79
CA HIS A 130 -21.87 -6.63 14.66
C HIS A 130 -23.09 -5.81 15.09
N ASN A 131 -23.74 -6.22 16.18
CA ASN A 131 -24.91 -5.55 16.75
C ASN A 131 -24.58 -4.12 17.18
N PHE A 132 -23.42 -3.90 17.80
CA PHE A 132 -22.94 -2.57 18.16
C PHE A 132 -22.86 -1.62 16.95
N TYR A 133 -22.26 -2.08 15.85
CA TYR A 133 -22.18 -1.27 14.62
C TYR A 133 -23.53 -1.01 13.96
N VAL A 134 -24.52 -1.89 14.15
CA VAL A 134 -25.86 -1.81 13.56
C VAL A 134 -26.76 -0.83 14.32
N ARG A 135 -26.41 -0.41 15.54
CA ARG A 135 -27.22 0.55 16.29
C ARG A 135 -27.22 1.95 15.66
N ASN A 136 -28.34 2.66 15.81
CA ASN A 136 -28.58 3.97 15.18
C ASN A 136 -27.83 5.13 15.86
N ASP A 137 -27.47 4.98 17.12
CA ASP A 137 -26.62 5.88 17.91
C ASP A 137 -25.14 5.80 17.52
N ILE A 138 -24.68 4.64 17.02
CA ILE A 138 -23.31 4.44 16.55
C ILE A 138 -23.19 4.73 15.05
N SER A 139 -24.13 4.24 14.25
CA SER A 139 -24.12 4.42 12.80
C SER A 139 -25.48 4.79 12.22
N TYR A 140 -25.46 5.73 11.28
CA TYR A 140 -26.66 6.19 10.59
C TYR A 140 -26.81 5.51 9.23
N GLN A 141 -28.02 5.05 8.90
CA GLN A 141 -28.32 4.43 7.63
C GLN A 141 -28.48 5.49 6.53
N LEU A 142 -27.77 5.31 5.41
CA LEU A 142 -27.89 6.22 4.27
C LEU A 142 -29.26 6.04 3.58
N PRO A 143 -29.97 7.12 3.20
CA PRO A 143 -31.30 7.02 2.58
C PRO A 143 -31.26 6.71 1.06
N GLY A 144 -30.09 6.80 0.42
CA GLY A 144 -30.00 6.73 -1.04
C GLY A 144 -30.19 5.33 -1.63
N LYS A 145 -30.94 5.21 -2.73
CA LYS A 145 -31.06 3.94 -3.49
C LYS A 145 -29.72 3.41 -4.02
N ARG A 146 -28.74 4.30 -4.23
CA ARG A 146 -27.37 3.95 -4.66
C ARG A 146 -26.50 3.43 -3.51
N ASP A 147 -26.98 3.55 -2.28
CA ASP A 147 -26.24 3.23 -1.07
C ASP A 147 -26.54 1.81 -0.60
N VAL A 148 -26.72 0.86 -1.52
CA VAL A 148 -26.91 -0.56 -1.24
C VAL A 148 -25.59 -1.32 -1.48
N VAL A 149 -25.30 -2.30 -0.63
CA VAL A 149 -24.16 -3.23 -0.74
C VAL A 149 -24.68 -4.65 -0.69
N VAL A 150 -24.25 -5.48 -1.64
CA VAL A 150 -24.54 -6.91 -1.64
C VAL A 150 -23.41 -7.63 -0.93
N ALA A 151 -23.69 -8.23 0.21
CA ALA A 151 -22.74 -9.06 0.95
C ALA A 151 -23.10 -10.55 0.78
N LYS A 152 -22.08 -11.40 0.77
CA LYS A 152 -22.27 -12.86 0.82
C LYS A 152 -22.15 -13.31 2.27
N GLU A 153 -23.13 -14.04 2.73
CA GLU A 153 -23.11 -14.67 4.05
C GLU A 153 -22.34 -16.00 4.00
N ASN A 154 -22.07 -16.59 5.17
CA ASN A 154 -21.34 -17.86 5.28
C ASN A 154 -22.06 -19.00 4.53
N ASP A 155 -23.39 -18.93 4.43
CA ASP A 155 -24.23 -19.90 3.72
C ASP A 155 -24.22 -19.72 2.20
N GLY A 156 -23.43 -18.78 1.67
CA GLY A 156 -23.36 -18.44 0.24
C GLY A 156 -24.55 -17.63 -0.27
N ARG A 157 -25.54 -17.33 0.59
CA ARG A 157 -26.67 -16.45 0.27
C ARG A 157 -26.19 -15.01 0.09
N LYS A 158 -26.78 -14.32 -0.88
CA LYS A 158 -26.52 -12.89 -1.13
C LYS A 158 -27.58 -12.08 -0.40
N ILE A 159 -27.15 -11.28 0.57
CA ILE A 159 -28.02 -10.36 1.31
C ILE A 159 -27.67 -8.92 0.92
N THR A 160 -28.70 -8.13 0.65
CA THR A 160 -28.56 -6.71 0.34
C THR A 160 -28.69 -5.89 1.62
N TYR A 161 -27.66 -5.13 1.95
CA TYR A 161 -27.62 -4.23 3.08
C TYR A 161 -27.59 -2.77 2.60
N GLN A 162 -28.29 -1.90 3.31
CA GLN A 162 -28.10 -0.47 3.14
C GLN A 162 -26.80 -0.03 3.82
N LYS A 163 -26.00 0.80 3.16
CA LYS A 163 -24.78 1.36 3.73
C LYS A 163 -25.12 2.21 4.95
N ARG A 164 -24.28 2.10 5.96
CA ARG A 164 -24.35 2.94 7.17
C ARG A 164 -23.08 3.77 7.29
N ILE A 165 -23.18 4.92 7.93
CA ILE A 165 -22.05 5.80 8.20
C ILE A 165 -21.82 5.82 9.71
N LEU A 166 -20.59 5.54 10.12
CA LEU A 166 -20.15 5.73 11.50
C LEU A 166 -20.14 7.21 11.84
N LEU A 167 -20.83 7.57 12.92
CA LEU A 167 -20.92 8.95 13.40
C LEU A 167 -19.59 9.40 14.03
N ASN A 168 -19.02 8.54 14.87
CA ASN A 168 -17.77 8.75 15.59
C ASN A 168 -16.57 8.10 14.90
N SER A 169 -15.37 8.42 15.36
CA SER A 169 -14.13 7.77 14.90
C SER A 169 -14.05 6.31 15.38
N LEU A 170 -13.22 5.49 14.71
CA LEU A 170 -12.99 4.10 15.15
C LEU A 170 -12.38 4.01 16.56
N ARG A 171 -11.65 5.06 16.98
CA ARG A 171 -11.05 5.09 18.31
C ARG A 171 -12.11 5.27 19.39
N GLU A 172 -12.97 6.28 19.24
CA GLU A 172 -14.04 6.56 20.20
C GLU A 172 -15.02 5.38 20.30
N ASN A 173 -15.35 4.75 19.17
CA ASN A 173 -16.24 3.59 19.17
C ASN A 173 -15.63 2.35 19.85
N ASP A 174 -14.31 2.14 19.76
CA ASP A 174 -13.62 1.06 20.49
C ASP A 174 -13.63 1.32 22.00
N GLU A 175 -13.47 2.58 22.41
CA GLU A 175 -13.55 3.01 23.81
C GLU A 175 -14.98 2.82 24.35
N LEU A 176 -16.01 3.27 23.62
CA LEU A 176 -17.43 3.06 23.96
C LEU A 176 -17.81 1.57 24.06
N PHE A 177 -17.35 0.75 23.12
CA PHE A 177 -17.62 -0.68 23.13
C PHE A 177 -17.04 -1.36 24.38
N LYS A 178 -15.85 -0.93 24.83
CA LYS A 178 -15.21 -1.44 26.05
C LYS A 178 -15.90 -0.96 27.33
N GLU A 179 -16.46 0.24 27.32
CA GLU A 179 -17.25 0.76 28.44
C GLU A 179 -18.53 -0.05 28.64
N GLU A 180 -19.21 -0.41 27.54
CA GLU A 180 -20.41 -1.27 27.56
C GLU A 180 -20.05 -2.72 27.91
N ASN A 181 -18.94 -3.24 27.35
CA ASN A 181 -18.53 -4.63 27.48
C ASN A 181 -17.20 -4.75 28.25
N LYS A 182 -17.24 -4.43 29.56
CA LYS A 182 -16.06 -4.37 30.45
C LYS A 182 -15.22 -5.66 30.51
N ASN A 183 -15.79 -6.81 30.13
CA ASN A 183 -15.15 -8.12 30.21
C ASN A 183 -14.47 -8.55 28.89
N VAL A 184 -14.57 -7.76 27.83
CA VAL A 184 -14.09 -8.13 26.50
C VAL A 184 -12.73 -7.49 26.22
N ASN A 185 -11.69 -8.32 26.18
CA ASN A 185 -10.35 -7.87 25.79
C ASN A 185 -10.19 -7.94 24.26
N LEU A 186 -10.52 -6.84 23.59
CA LEU A 186 -10.41 -6.70 22.14
C LEU A 186 -9.38 -5.61 21.77
N SER A 187 -8.48 -5.94 20.85
CA SER A 187 -7.56 -4.95 20.29
C SER A 187 -8.29 -4.05 19.29
N ARG A 188 -7.91 -2.76 19.22
CA ARG A 188 -8.51 -1.80 18.29
C ARG A 188 -8.39 -2.24 16.82
N SER A 189 -7.27 -2.88 16.45
CA SER A 189 -7.08 -3.44 15.11
C SER A 189 -8.08 -4.55 14.82
N SER A 190 -8.29 -5.46 15.77
CA SER A 190 -9.25 -6.55 15.64
C SER A 190 -10.69 -6.03 15.58
N PHE A 191 -11.02 -5.02 16.39
CA PHE A 191 -12.31 -4.33 16.34
C PHE A 191 -12.59 -3.70 14.97
N ALA A 192 -11.58 -3.06 14.37
CA ALA A 192 -11.70 -2.46 13.04
C ALA A 192 -11.83 -3.50 11.91
N GLU A 193 -11.27 -4.71 12.11
CA GLU A 193 -11.38 -5.83 11.17
C GLU A 193 -12.74 -6.54 11.25
N LEU A 194 -13.32 -6.64 12.44
CA LEU A 194 -14.66 -7.23 12.65
C LEU A 194 -15.81 -6.34 12.15
N ARG A 195 -15.50 -5.09 11.77
CA ARG A 195 -16.48 -4.17 11.20
C ARG A 195 -17.08 -4.72 9.90
N SER A 196 -18.40 -4.73 9.84
CA SER A 196 -19.13 -5.18 8.65
C SER A 196 -18.88 -4.29 7.43
N VAL A 197 -18.91 -4.91 6.25
CA VAL A 197 -18.54 -4.26 4.97
C VAL A 197 -19.44 -3.07 4.62
N PHE A 198 -20.72 -3.13 5.01
CA PHE A 198 -21.70 -2.08 4.73
C PHE A 198 -21.57 -0.85 5.65
N VAL A 199 -20.77 -0.90 6.71
CA VAL A 199 -20.56 0.21 7.65
C VAL A 199 -19.35 1.01 7.19
N ILE A 200 -19.53 2.26 6.82
CA ILE A 200 -18.52 3.12 6.20
C ILE A 200 -18.02 4.16 7.22
N LEU A 201 -16.72 4.44 7.16
CA LEU A 201 -16.12 5.51 7.96
C LEU A 201 -16.52 6.87 7.42
N LYS A 202 -16.81 7.82 8.30
CA LYS A 202 -17.03 9.23 7.92
C LYS A 202 -15.91 9.81 7.06
N ALA A 203 -14.65 9.43 7.33
CA ALA A 203 -13.49 9.85 6.55
C ALA A 203 -13.45 9.31 5.11
N ALA A 204 -14.15 8.21 4.81
CA ALA A 204 -14.25 7.66 3.47
C ALA A 204 -15.31 8.36 2.62
N LEU A 205 -16.15 9.21 3.22
CA LEU A 205 -17.11 10.02 2.49
C LEU A 205 -16.40 11.21 1.85
N VAL A 206 -16.73 11.48 0.59
CA VAL A 206 -16.25 12.67 -0.11
C VAL A 206 -16.83 13.89 0.61
N HIS A 207 -16.01 14.92 0.86
CA HIS A 207 -16.22 16.08 1.73
C HIS A 207 -17.46 16.99 1.47
N ARG A 208 -18.53 16.52 0.81
CA ARG A 208 -19.72 17.30 0.46
C ARG A 208 -21.06 16.65 0.83
N ASN A 209 -21.07 15.62 1.67
CA ASN A 209 -22.33 15.05 2.15
C ASN A 209 -22.64 15.64 3.53
N CYS A 210 -23.65 16.50 3.61
CA CYS A 210 -24.18 16.95 4.91
C CYS A 210 -24.79 15.73 5.61
N LEU A 211 -24.41 15.52 6.87
CA LEU A 211 -24.93 14.43 7.72
C LEU A 211 -26.17 14.85 8.51
N CYS A 212 -26.87 15.91 8.10
CA CYS A 212 -28.07 16.37 8.76
C CYS A 212 -29.26 15.45 8.46
N PHE A 213 -30.08 15.19 9.48
CA PHE A 213 -31.30 14.38 9.39
C PHE A 213 -32.36 14.99 8.47
N TYR A 214 -32.29 16.31 8.30
CA TYR A 214 -33.15 17.08 7.42
C TYR A 214 -32.25 17.87 6.46
N HIS A 215 -32.54 17.74 5.17
CA HIS A 215 -31.99 18.58 4.10
C HIS A 215 -33.12 19.44 3.57
#